data_AF-A0A5C6FU49-F1
#
_entry.id   AF-A0A5C6FU49-F1
#
_cell.length_a   1.000
_cell.length_b   1.000
_cell.length_c   1.000
_cell.angle_alpha   90.00
_cell.angle_beta   90.00
_cell.angle_gamma   90.00
#
_symmetry.space_group_name_H-M   'P 1'
#
loop_
_entity.id
_entity.type
_entity.pdbx_description
1 polymer ?
#
loop_
_entity_poly.entity_id
_entity_poly.type
_entity_poly.pdbx_seq_one_letter_code
_entity_poly.pdbx_strand_id
1 'polypeptide(L)'
;MPPATSAEIEPPPVADGDVQLLREARRAEREKLRTSRFDVVTSFFMALIWFIGTFVVLMFIIWLLSGDPRPMVLKPQIEEASGRGENAEGFERDFEPPGEEEVEELLEPTLEDTIEAVTDSVSSVAATLTSNDTQATATNVGTGMGDSRPPGPPGEGPYVVPRGERWQLNFTAKDIKSYAKQLDFFGIELAVMGGGTQGVDYAFNLAGKPKSRRLVDTSTEKRLYFMWTRPSPLQRFDQQLLMQAGVSLDGGRTQLRFIPPELEDLLYTIEMTHAFSKGRETVQEIAKTVFECKPGGDGFTFEVIDQRYRSPKP
;
A
#
# COMPACT_ATOMS: atom_id res chain seq x y z
N MET A 1 63.25 90.69 65.22
CA MET A 1 62.59 91.65 64.32
C MET A 1 61.51 90.90 63.54
N PRO A 2 60.24 91.36 63.55
CA PRO A 2 59.11 90.74 62.83
C PRO A 2 59.09 91.20 61.34
N PRO A 3 58.03 90.95 60.54
CA PRO A 3 57.55 89.70 59.96
C PRO A 3 57.54 89.77 58.40
N ALA A 4 57.25 88.67 57.69
CA ALA A 4 56.88 88.73 56.26
C ALA A 4 55.62 87.90 56.00
N THR A 5 54.50 88.62 55.99
CA THR A 5 53.20 88.25 55.41
C THR A 5 53.39 87.66 54.01
N SER A 6 52.95 86.42 53.80
CA SER A 6 52.72 85.89 52.45
C SER A 6 51.25 86.09 52.12
N ALA A 7 50.99 86.89 51.09
CA ALA A 7 49.66 87.19 50.59
C ALA A 7 49.01 85.94 50.00
N GLU A 8 47.81 85.63 50.47
CA GLU A 8 46.91 84.63 49.91
C GLU A 8 46.38 85.15 48.58
N ILE A 9 46.74 84.49 47.47
CA ILE A 9 46.25 84.82 46.13
C ILE A 9 44.89 84.13 45.98
N GLU A 10 43.83 84.89 46.28
CA GLU A 10 42.45 84.48 46.04
C GLU A 10 42.25 84.35 44.50
N PRO A 11 41.73 83.22 43.98
CA PRO A 11 41.42 83.11 42.56
C PRO A 11 40.35 84.16 42.22
N PRO A 12 40.40 84.76 41.01
CA PRO A 12 39.46 85.81 40.64
C PRO A 12 38.03 85.26 40.78
N PRO A 13 37.08 86.06 41.31
CA PRO A 13 35.71 85.60 41.44
C PRO A 13 35.21 85.23 40.05
N VAL A 14 34.96 83.94 39.82
CA VAL A 14 34.29 83.47 38.60
C VAL A 14 32.93 84.15 38.63
N ALA A 15 32.69 85.05 37.67
CA ALA A 15 31.44 85.78 37.61
C ALA A 15 30.30 84.75 37.57
N ASP A 16 29.31 84.90 38.46
CA ASP A 16 28.19 83.96 38.57
C ASP A 16 27.49 83.70 37.23
N GLY A 17 27.58 84.65 36.28
CA GLY A 17 27.11 84.52 34.91
C GLY A 17 27.82 83.43 34.09
N ASP A 18 29.14 83.26 34.21
CA ASP A 18 29.90 82.27 33.41
C ASP A 18 29.56 80.83 33.82
N VAL A 19 29.33 80.62 35.12
CA VAL A 19 28.89 79.32 35.66
C VAL A 19 27.46 79.00 35.21
N GLN A 20 26.60 80.02 35.10
CA GLN A 20 25.23 79.87 34.59
C GLN A 20 25.22 79.51 33.10
N LEU A 21 26.01 80.19 32.28
CA LEU A 21 26.14 79.88 30.84
C LEU A 21 26.62 78.45 30.58
N LEU A 22 27.61 77.97 31.34
CA LEU A 22 28.09 76.58 31.24
C LEU A 22 27.06 75.55 31.72
N ARG A 23 26.16 75.92 32.63
CA ARG A 23 25.05 75.06 33.09
C ARG A 23 23.93 75.02 32.05
N GLU A 24 23.65 76.14 31.40
CA GLU A 24 22.66 76.25 30.33
C GLU A 24 23.12 75.51 29.07
N ALA A 25 24.38 75.65 28.66
CA ALA A 25 24.96 74.89 27.55
C ALA A 25 24.87 73.37 27.78
N ARG A 26 25.21 72.90 29.00
CA ARG A 26 25.06 71.48 29.37
C ARG A 26 23.61 71.01 29.44
N ARG A 27 22.65 71.88 29.80
CA ARG A 27 21.22 71.55 29.77
C ARG A 27 20.72 71.44 28.34
N ALA A 28 21.09 72.37 27.46
CA ALA A 28 20.75 72.33 26.04
C ALA A 28 21.33 71.10 25.34
N GLU A 29 22.56 70.70 25.68
CA GLU A 29 23.18 69.48 25.16
C GLU A 29 22.45 68.21 25.64
N ARG A 30 22.04 68.17 26.92
CA ARG A 30 21.21 67.08 27.45
C ARG A 30 19.84 67.00 26.79
N GLU A 31 19.23 68.14 26.46
CA GLU A 31 17.95 68.17 25.75
C GLU A 31 18.06 67.67 24.32
N LYS A 32 19.18 67.93 23.64
CA LYS A 32 19.48 67.35 22.31
C LYS A 32 19.69 65.83 22.34
N LEU A 33 20.19 65.29 23.46
CA LEU A 33 20.44 63.86 23.65
C LEU A 33 19.23 63.09 24.21
N ARG A 34 18.13 63.77 24.53
CA ARG A 34 16.90 63.09 24.98
C ARG A 34 16.23 62.43 23.79
N THR A 35 16.13 61.11 23.85
CA THR A 35 15.37 60.31 22.91
C THR A 35 13.92 60.81 22.89
N SER A 36 13.45 61.19 21.70
CA SER A 36 12.06 61.62 21.53
C SER A 36 11.13 60.43 21.78
N ARG A 37 9.95 60.70 22.35
CA ARG A 37 8.90 59.67 22.50
C ARG A 37 8.51 59.06 21.15
N PHE A 38 8.64 59.85 20.08
CA PHE A 38 8.45 59.39 18.72
C PHE A 38 9.48 58.30 18.35
N ASP A 39 10.76 58.51 18.66
CA ASP A 39 11.85 57.60 18.32
C ASP A 39 11.73 56.24 19.03
N VAL A 40 11.25 56.25 20.29
CA VAL A 40 10.94 55.03 21.06
C VAL A 40 9.79 54.24 20.43
N VAL A 41 8.76 54.93 19.95
CA VAL A 41 7.59 54.27 19.32
C VAL A 41 7.95 53.76 17.93
N THR A 42 8.70 54.52 17.13
CA THR A 42 9.12 54.08 15.79
C THR A 42 10.11 52.93 15.85
N SER A 43 11.07 52.95 16.79
CA SER A 43 12.00 51.83 16.98
C SER A 43 11.26 50.56 17.44
N PHE A 44 10.25 50.69 18.30
CA PHE A 44 9.41 49.55 18.69
C PHE A 44 8.62 48.97 17.51
N PHE A 45 8.00 49.80 16.68
CA PHE A 45 7.29 49.33 15.48
C PHE A 45 8.25 48.67 14.46
N MET A 46 9.43 49.24 14.25
CA MET A 46 10.45 48.65 13.39
C MET A 46 10.89 47.28 13.93
N ALA A 47 11.15 47.17 15.23
CA ALA A 47 11.49 45.90 15.86
C ALA A 47 10.37 44.85 15.70
N LEU A 48 9.11 45.26 15.89
CA LEU A 48 7.94 44.39 15.75
C LEU A 48 7.76 43.88 14.31
N ILE A 49 7.90 44.77 13.31
CA ILE A 49 7.79 44.41 11.90
C ILE A 49 8.89 43.41 11.51
N TRP A 50 10.14 43.64 11.95
CA TRP A 50 11.24 42.71 11.70
C TRP A 50 11.04 41.36 12.40
N PHE A 51 10.55 41.37 13.64
CA PHE A 51 10.26 40.13 14.37
C PHE A 51 9.19 39.30 13.66
N ILE A 52 8.07 39.92 13.29
CA ILE A 52 6.99 39.23 12.56
C ILE A 52 7.48 38.78 11.18
N GLY A 53 8.22 39.62 10.45
CA GLY A 53 8.76 39.29 9.14
C GLY A 53 9.68 38.08 9.18
N THR A 54 10.64 38.06 10.11
CA THR A 54 11.56 36.91 10.28
C THR A 54 10.81 35.64 10.71
N PHE A 55 9.82 35.76 11.57
CA PHE A 55 8.99 34.63 12.01
C PHE A 55 8.21 34.01 10.84
N VAL A 56 7.55 34.84 10.02
CA VAL A 56 6.81 34.36 8.83
C VAL A 56 7.75 33.74 7.81
N VAL A 57 8.91 34.35 7.55
CA VAL A 57 9.93 33.79 6.65
C VAL A 57 10.42 32.44 7.16
N LEU A 58 10.65 32.28 8.45
CA LEU A 58 11.07 31.01 9.04
C LEU A 58 9.97 29.95 8.92
N MET A 59 8.71 30.28 9.16
CA MET A 59 7.59 29.35 8.92
C MET A 59 7.47 28.99 7.44
N PHE A 60 7.70 29.93 6.53
CA PHE A 60 7.70 29.68 5.10
C PHE A 60 8.84 28.75 4.66
N ILE A 61 10.05 28.95 5.21
CA ILE A 61 11.20 28.05 4.97
C ILE A 61 10.89 26.65 5.51
N ILE A 62 10.35 26.53 6.74
CA ILE A 62 9.96 25.23 7.30
C ILE A 62 8.92 24.57 6.41
N TRP A 63 7.89 25.29 5.97
CA TRP A 63 6.88 24.76 5.06
C TRP A 63 7.49 24.30 3.72
N LEU A 64 8.42 25.06 3.16
CA LEU A 64 9.10 24.73 1.90
C LEU A 64 10.03 23.51 2.04
N LEU A 65 10.63 23.31 3.22
CA LEU A 65 11.53 22.19 3.51
C LEU A 65 10.82 20.96 4.09
N SER A 66 9.65 21.13 4.70
CA SER A 66 8.85 20.05 5.30
C SER A 66 8.10 19.23 4.24
N GLY A 67 8.61 19.21 2.99
CA GLY A 67 8.08 18.37 1.94
C GLY A 67 7.87 16.94 2.44
N ASP A 68 6.71 16.36 2.10
CA ASP A 68 6.32 15.05 2.59
C ASP A 68 7.47 14.04 2.43
N PRO A 69 7.78 13.23 3.46
CA PRO A 69 8.79 12.20 3.33
C PRO A 69 8.35 11.29 2.18
N ARG A 70 9.05 11.40 1.04
CA ARG A 70 8.82 10.50 -0.08
C ARG A 70 9.12 9.11 0.47
N PRO A 71 8.17 8.16 0.44
CA PRO A 71 8.45 6.82 0.91
C PRO A 71 9.66 6.33 0.12
N MET A 72 10.75 6.06 0.83
CA MET A 72 11.95 5.50 0.23
C MET A 72 11.54 4.14 -0.31
N VAL A 73 11.36 4.05 -1.64
CA VAL A 73 11.04 2.78 -2.28
C VAL A 73 12.23 1.85 -2.07
N LEU A 74 12.05 0.85 -1.21
CA LEU A 74 13.00 -0.25 -1.13
C LEU A 74 12.89 -0.98 -2.47
N LYS A 75 13.97 -0.96 -3.26
CA LYS A 75 14.01 -1.74 -4.48
C LYS A 75 13.74 -3.19 -4.12
N PRO A 76 12.72 -3.83 -4.73
CA PRO A 76 12.44 -5.21 -4.44
C PRO A 76 13.67 -6.05 -4.77
N GLN A 77 14.08 -6.89 -3.82
CA GLN A 77 15.01 -7.97 -4.16
C GLN A 77 14.33 -8.85 -5.21
N ILE A 78 15.09 -9.31 -6.21
CA ILE A 78 14.58 -10.27 -7.19
C ILE A 78 14.38 -11.56 -6.41
N GLU A 79 13.14 -11.81 -5.99
CA GLU A 79 12.75 -13.06 -5.38
C GLU A 79 12.75 -14.10 -6.50
N GLU A 80 13.76 -14.97 -6.53
CA GLU A 80 13.67 -16.20 -7.31
C GLU A 80 12.53 -17.02 -6.71
N ALA A 81 11.36 -16.93 -7.34
CA ALA A 81 10.25 -17.82 -7.03
C ALA A 81 10.73 -19.24 -7.30
N SER A 82 11.21 -19.93 -6.28
CA SER A 82 11.61 -21.33 -6.40
C SER A 82 10.38 -22.09 -6.89
N GLY A 83 10.57 -22.86 -7.95
CA GLY A 83 9.53 -23.72 -8.49
C GLY A 83 8.94 -24.54 -7.35
N ARG A 84 7.60 -24.62 -7.32
CA ARG A 84 6.77 -25.25 -6.29
C ARG A 84 7.35 -26.59 -5.87
N GLY A 85 8.21 -26.57 -4.85
CA GLY A 85 8.56 -27.74 -4.07
C GLY A 85 7.30 -28.24 -3.36
N GLU A 86 7.35 -29.50 -2.91
CA GLU A 86 6.26 -30.19 -2.21
C GLU A 86 5.49 -29.23 -1.29
N ASN A 87 4.16 -29.16 -1.49
CA ASN A 87 3.30 -28.36 -0.63
C ASN A 87 3.54 -28.82 0.82
N ALA A 88 3.70 -27.88 1.74
CA ALA A 88 3.76 -28.23 3.16
C ALA A 88 2.49 -29.01 3.54
N GLU A 89 2.64 -30.16 4.20
CA GLU A 89 1.50 -30.94 4.71
C GLU A 89 0.55 -30.04 5.51
N GLY A 90 -0.75 -30.05 5.14
CA GLY A 90 -1.81 -29.36 5.87
C GLY A 90 -2.34 -28.02 5.33
N PHE A 91 -2.25 -27.73 4.02
CA PHE A 91 -2.91 -26.55 3.42
C PHE A 91 -3.94 -26.87 2.32
N GLU A 92 -4.99 -26.05 2.30
CA GLU A 92 -6.34 -26.12 1.68
C GLU A 92 -6.44 -26.31 0.13
N ARG A 93 -5.55 -27.07 -0.50
CA ARG A 93 -5.82 -27.62 -1.85
C ARG A 93 -6.30 -29.07 -1.85
N ASP A 94 -6.26 -29.74 -0.70
CA ASP A 94 -7.07 -30.91 -0.44
C ASP A 94 -8.48 -30.43 -0.11
N PHE A 95 -9.29 -30.23 -1.15
CA PHE A 95 -10.71 -30.55 -1.00
C PHE A 95 -10.71 -32.04 -0.65
N GLU A 96 -11.08 -32.35 0.59
CA GLU A 96 -11.29 -33.72 1.02
C GLU A 96 -12.25 -34.34 -0.01
N PRO A 97 -11.80 -35.27 -0.85
CA PRO A 97 -12.73 -35.94 -1.76
C PRO A 97 -13.79 -36.60 -0.85
N PRO A 98 -15.08 -36.56 -1.24
CA PRO A 98 -16.12 -37.22 -0.45
C PRO A 98 -15.64 -38.62 -0.10
N GLY A 99 -15.68 -38.95 1.19
CA GLY A 99 -15.17 -40.23 1.67
C GLY A 99 -15.85 -41.38 0.93
N GLU A 100 -15.15 -42.51 0.79
CA GLU A 100 -15.64 -43.69 0.06
C GLU A 100 -16.95 -44.28 0.64
N GLU A 101 -17.48 -43.75 1.74
CA GLU A 101 -18.79 -44.10 2.30
C GLU A 101 -19.96 -43.20 1.79
N GLU A 102 -19.69 -42.07 1.13
CA GLU A 102 -20.72 -41.21 0.49
C GLU A 102 -20.81 -41.37 -1.02
N VAL A 103 -19.97 -42.22 -1.62
CA VAL A 103 -20.24 -42.76 -2.95
C VAL A 103 -21.21 -43.92 -2.78
N GLU A 104 -22.49 -43.69 -3.07
CA GLU A 104 -23.34 -44.81 -3.48
C GLU A 104 -22.58 -45.51 -4.61
N GLU A 105 -22.21 -46.78 -4.41
CA GLU A 105 -21.74 -47.64 -5.49
C GLU A 105 -22.80 -47.57 -6.58
N LEU A 106 -22.54 -46.77 -7.61
CA LEU A 106 -23.19 -46.87 -8.91
C LEU A 106 -22.75 -48.22 -9.48
N LEU A 107 -23.34 -49.29 -8.95
CA LEU A 107 -23.47 -50.56 -9.65
C LEU A 107 -24.23 -50.20 -10.93
N GLU A 108 -23.51 -50.07 -12.04
CA GLU A 108 -24.15 -50.07 -13.35
C GLU A 108 -24.97 -51.36 -13.43
N PRO A 109 -26.32 -51.29 -13.43
CA PRO A 109 -27.10 -52.49 -13.59
C PRO A 109 -26.86 -52.98 -15.02
N THR A 110 -26.32 -54.18 -15.15
CA THR A 110 -26.42 -54.91 -16.42
C THR A 110 -27.90 -54.97 -16.77
N LEU A 111 -28.25 -54.51 -17.98
CA LEU A 111 -29.62 -54.36 -18.46
C LEU A 111 -30.46 -55.66 -18.46
N GLU A 112 -29.88 -56.79 -18.09
CA GLU A 112 -30.54 -58.09 -18.02
C GLU A 112 -31.09 -58.42 -16.61
N ASP A 113 -30.63 -57.76 -15.54
CA ASP A 113 -31.15 -57.99 -14.17
C ASP A 113 -32.23 -56.97 -13.73
N THR A 114 -32.46 -55.90 -14.50
CA THR A 114 -33.49 -54.89 -14.18
C THR A 114 -34.92 -55.35 -14.45
N ILE A 115 -35.12 -56.49 -15.15
CA ILE A 115 -36.47 -57.01 -15.43
C ILE A 115 -36.92 -58.06 -14.40
N GLU A 116 -36.01 -58.71 -13.68
CA GLU A 116 -36.39 -59.68 -12.63
C GLU A 116 -36.59 -59.01 -11.25
N ALA A 117 -35.86 -57.92 -10.96
CA ALA A 117 -35.90 -57.24 -9.66
C ALA A 117 -37.16 -56.38 -9.38
N VAL A 118 -38.05 -56.18 -10.36
CA VAL A 118 -39.31 -55.42 -10.16
C VAL A 118 -40.45 -56.30 -9.62
N THR A 119 -40.24 -57.60 -9.42
CA THR A 119 -41.31 -58.50 -8.92
C THR A 119 -41.21 -58.82 -7.42
N ASP A 120 -40.03 -58.74 -6.80
CA ASP A 120 -39.86 -59.13 -5.37
C ASP A 120 -39.81 -57.95 -4.38
N SER A 121 -39.81 -56.70 -4.86
CA SER A 121 -39.63 -55.51 -4.01
C SER A 121 -40.92 -54.96 -3.38
N VAL A 122 -41.91 -55.81 -3.05
CA VAL A 122 -43.13 -55.39 -2.34
C VAL A 122 -43.27 -56.00 -0.93
N SER A 123 -42.32 -56.81 -0.44
CA SER A 123 -42.55 -57.56 0.83
C SER A 123 -41.52 -57.45 1.97
N SER A 124 -40.45 -56.64 1.94
CA SER A 124 -39.42 -56.70 3.02
C SER A 124 -39.09 -55.39 3.78
N VAL A 125 -39.95 -54.38 3.75
CA VAL A 125 -39.72 -53.07 4.43
C VAL A 125 -40.00 -53.11 5.96
N ALA A 126 -39.55 -54.14 6.69
CA ALA A 126 -39.80 -54.16 8.15
C ALA A 126 -38.78 -54.86 9.06
N ALA A 127 -37.63 -55.35 8.55
CA ALA A 127 -36.81 -56.28 9.35
C ALA A 127 -35.30 -55.99 9.46
N THR A 128 -34.83 -54.75 9.24
CA THR A 128 -33.40 -54.42 9.45
C THR A 128 -33.18 -53.09 10.19
N LEU A 129 -34.07 -52.74 11.12
CA LEU A 129 -33.70 -51.93 12.28
C LEU A 129 -33.39 -52.88 13.44
N THR A 130 -32.14 -53.33 13.58
CA THR A 130 -31.49 -53.71 14.85
C THR A 130 -30.14 -54.37 14.54
N SER A 131 -29.09 -53.84 15.18
CA SER A 131 -27.72 -54.40 15.30
C SER A 131 -26.76 -54.18 14.14
N ASN A 132 -25.96 -53.12 14.24
CA ASN A 132 -24.50 -53.26 14.17
C ASN A 132 -23.84 -52.10 14.94
N ASP A 133 -23.64 -52.35 16.23
CA ASP A 133 -22.69 -51.63 17.07
C ASP A 133 -21.31 -52.26 16.81
N THR A 134 -20.41 -51.54 16.14
CA THR A 134 -19.02 -51.96 16.00
C THR A 134 -18.12 -50.72 16.00
N GLN A 135 -17.21 -50.70 16.98
CA GLN A 135 -16.14 -49.72 17.16
C GLN A 135 -15.30 -49.56 15.88
N ALA A 136 -15.44 -48.41 15.21
CA ALA A 136 -14.55 -48.01 14.13
C ALA A 136 -13.38 -47.19 14.71
N THR A 137 -12.21 -47.84 14.79
CA THR A 137 -10.93 -47.16 14.99
C THR A 137 -10.56 -46.46 13.69
N ALA A 138 -10.30 -45.16 13.76
CA ALA A 138 -9.90 -44.33 12.63
C ALA A 138 -8.61 -44.84 11.96
N THR A 139 -8.71 -45.26 10.70
CA THR A 139 -7.57 -45.42 9.79
C THR A 139 -7.93 -44.86 8.41
N ASN A 140 -8.08 -43.54 8.32
CA ASN A 140 -8.11 -42.84 7.04
C ASN A 140 -6.67 -42.56 6.60
N VAL A 141 -6.12 -43.42 5.74
CA VAL A 141 -4.88 -43.16 5.00
C VAL A 141 -5.17 -43.40 3.53
N GLY A 142 -5.78 -42.41 2.88
CA GLY A 142 -5.94 -42.38 1.43
C GLY A 142 -4.68 -41.78 0.78
N THR A 143 -3.91 -42.58 0.05
CA THR A 143 -2.67 -42.18 -0.63
C THR A 143 -2.92 -41.73 -2.08
N GLY A 144 -3.90 -40.87 -2.28
CA GLY A 144 -4.31 -40.39 -3.60
C GLY A 144 -3.23 -39.55 -4.31
N MET A 145 -2.33 -40.22 -5.03
CA MET A 145 -1.40 -39.57 -5.97
C MET A 145 -2.16 -39.08 -7.21
N GLY A 146 -2.59 -37.82 -7.19
CA GLY A 146 -3.27 -37.14 -8.30
C GLY A 146 -2.52 -35.94 -8.84
N ASP A 147 -1.53 -36.17 -9.71
CA ASP A 147 -1.18 -35.39 -10.93
C ASP A 147 -0.03 -36.15 -11.61
N SER A 148 -0.27 -36.79 -12.76
CA SER A 148 0.74 -37.56 -13.49
C SER A 148 1.81 -36.69 -14.18
N ARG A 149 1.93 -35.42 -13.81
CA ARG A 149 3.05 -34.58 -14.20
C ARG A 149 4.26 -34.92 -13.33
N PRO A 150 5.45 -35.14 -13.93
CA PRO A 150 6.66 -35.38 -13.16
C PRO A 150 6.85 -34.29 -12.11
N PRO A 151 7.23 -34.65 -10.86
CA PRO A 151 7.66 -33.67 -9.87
C PRO A 151 8.69 -32.76 -10.52
N GLY A 152 8.46 -31.45 -10.47
CA GLY A 152 9.45 -30.49 -10.93
C GLY A 152 10.78 -30.73 -10.19
N PRO A 153 11.93 -30.39 -10.79
CA PRO A 153 13.20 -30.41 -10.09
C PRO A 153 13.04 -29.68 -8.74
N PRO A 154 13.60 -30.19 -7.63
CA PRO A 154 13.51 -29.53 -6.35
C PRO A 154 14.05 -28.11 -6.51
N GLY A 155 13.18 -27.11 -6.33
CA GLY A 155 13.59 -25.73 -6.39
C GLY A 155 14.57 -25.44 -5.25
N GLU A 156 15.85 -25.25 -5.56
CA GLU A 156 16.90 -24.86 -4.61
C GLU A 156 16.77 -23.39 -4.16
N GLY A 157 15.58 -22.99 -3.70
CA GLY A 157 15.35 -21.65 -3.19
C GLY A 157 14.36 -21.64 -2.03
N PRO A 158 14.48 -20.67 -1.12
CA PRO A 158 13.60 -20.55 0.03
C PRO A 158 12.13 -20.55 -0.45
N TYR A 159 11.28 -21.35 0.19
CA TYR A 159 9.87 -21.42 -0.14
C TYR A 159 9.23 -20.05 0.11
N VAL A 160 9.02 -19.26 -0.93
CA VAL A 160 8.46 -17.88 -0.87
C VAL A 160 7.22 -17.84 -1.76
N VAL A 161 6.10 -17.30 -1.24
CA VAL A 161 4.91 -17.08 -2.08
C VAL A 161 5.26 -15.98 -3.10
N PRO A 162 5.14 -16.23 -4.41
CA PRO A 162 5.36 -15.21 -5.43
C PRO A 162 4.44 -14.01 -5.23
N ARG A 163 4.89 -12.80 -5.58
CA ARG A 163 4.11 -11.55 -5.38
C ARG A 163 2.70 -11.60 -5.97
N GLY A 164 2.54 -12.20 -7.15
CA GLY A 164 1.24 -12.33 -7.81
C GLY A 164 0.24 -13.22 -7.07
N GLU A 165 0.72 -14.17 -6.28
CA GLU A 165 -0.12 -15.03 -5.42
C GLU A 165 -0.27 -14.43 -4.01
N ARG A 166 0.75 -13.73 -3.53
CA ARG A 166 0.82 -13.13 -2.19
C ARG A 166 -0.04 -11.89 -2.06
N TRP A 167 -0.11 -11.06 -3.10
CA TRP A 167 -0.74 -9.75 -3.03
C TRP A 167 -2.19 -9.76 -3.50
N GLN A 168 -3.02 -9.01 -2.78
CA GLN A 168 -4.38 -8.72 -3.17
C GLN A 168 -4.61 -7.20 -3.11
N LEU A 169 -5.01 -6.62 -4.24
CA LEU A 169 -5.32 -5.18 -4.34
C LEU A 169 -6.82 -4.94 -4.29
N ASN A 170 -7.28 -4.24 -3.25
CA ASN A 170 -8.65 -3.81 -3.07
C ASN A 170 -8.77 -2.32 -3.41
N PHE A 171 -9.76 -1.98 -4.24
CA PHE A 171 -10.04 -0.59 -4.62
C PHE A 171 -11.35 -0.13 -3.98
N THR A 172 -11.34 1.06 -3.37
CA THR A 172 -12.52 1.68 -2.77
C THR A 172 -13.07 2.75 -3.72
N ALA A 173 -13.75 2.31 -4.78
CA ALA A 173 -14.36 3.20 -5.76
C ALA A 173 -15.88 3.07 -5.74
N LYS A 174 -16.58 4.20 -5.66
CA LYS A 174 -18.06 4.24 -5.70
C LYS A 174 -18.60 4.23 -7.13
N ASP A 175 -17.86 4.87 -8.03
CA ASP A 175 -18.27 5.06 -9.43
C ASP A 175 -17.14 4.72 -10.39
N ILE A 176 -17.48 4.36 -11.63
CA ILE A 176 -16.52 4.04 -12.71
C ILE A 176 -15.47 5.14 -12.93
N LYS A 177 -15.87 6.41 -12.84
CA LYS A 177 -14.95 7.55 -13.01
C LYS A 177 -13.93 7.64 -11.88
N SER A 178 -14.36 7.39 -10.64
CA SER A 178 -13.46 7.37 -9.48
C SER A 178 -12.49 6.20 -9.56
N TYR A 179 -12.97 5.06 -10.04
CA TYR A 179 -12.17 3.86 -10.26
C TYR A 179 -11.11 4.05 -11.34
N ALA A 180 -11.49 4.59 -12.50
CA ALA A 180 -10.57 4.88 -13.60
C ALA A 180 -9.46 5.87 -13.17
N LYS A 181 -9.79 6.86 -12.34
CA LYS A 181 -8.80 7.78 -11.75
C LYS A 181 -7.81 7.07 -10.83
N GLN A 182 -8.27 6.10 -10.03
CA GLN A 182 -7.39 5.30 -9.18
C GLN A 182 -6.43 4.46 -10.05
N LEU A 183 -6.96 3.79 -11.07
CA LEU A 183 -6.14 3.00 -12.00
C LEU A 183 -5.08 3.86 -12.71
N ASP A 184 -5.48 5.00 -13.28
CA ASP A 184 -4.57 5.91 -13.99
C ASP A 184 -3.52 6.54 -13.06
N PHE A 185 -3.90 6.88 -11.82
CA PHE A 185 -2.97 7.46 -10.85
C PHE A 185 -1.80 6.50 -10.54
N PHE A 186 -2.11 5.20 -10.45
CA PHE A 186 -1.09 4.17 -10.22
C PHE A 186 -0.51 3.58 -11.52
N GLY A 187 -0.90 4.09 -12.70
CA GLY A 187 -0.44 3.60 -13.99
C GLY A 187 -0.87 2.16 -14.31
N ILE A 188 -1.94 1.68 -13.69
CA ILE A 188 -2.46 0.32 -13.92
C ILE A 188 -3.16 0.28 -15.28
N GLU A 189 -2.75 -0.68 -16.11
CA GLU A 189 -3.34 -0.87 -17.43
C GLU A 189 -4.30 -2.06 -17.40
N LEU A 190 -5.47 -1.92 -18.04
CA LEU A 190 -6.42 -3.01 -18.17
C LEU A 190 -6.10 -3.80 -19.43
N ALA A 191 -6.05 -5.13 -19.35
CA ALA A 191 -5.74 -5.97 -20.48
C ALA A 191 -6.73 -7.12 -20.64
N VAL A 192 -6.77 -7.66 -21.85
CA VAL A 192 -7.66 -8.74 -22.21
C VAL A 192 -6.91 -9.74 -23.07
N MET A 193 -6.91 -11.01 -22.66
CA MET A 193 -6.30 -12.11 -23.40
C MET A 193 -7.29 -13.25 -23.66
N GLY A 194 -7.01 -14.10 -24.65
CA GLY A 194 -7.77 -15.32 -24.92
C GLY A 194 -8.84 -15.16 -26.00
N GLY A 195 -9.87 -16.01 -25.96
CA GLY A 195 -10.96 -16.02 -26.93
C GLY A 195 -10.52 -16.27 -28.38
N GLY A 196 -9.56 -17.17 -28.59
CA GLY A 196 -9.02 -17.51 -29.92
C GLY A 196 -8.17 -16.42 -30.56
N THR A 197 -7.97 -15.27 -29.90
CA THR A 197 -7.15 -14.18 -30.40
C THR A 197 -5.74 -14.29 -29.83
N GLN A 198 -4.73 -14.39 -30.71
CA GLN A 198 -3.33 -14.37 -30.30
C GLN A 198 -2.91 -12.94 -29.88
N GLY A 199 -2.28 -12.86 -28.70
CA GLY A 199 -1.80 -11.62 -28.10
C GLY A 199 -2.67 -11.11 -26.95
N VAL A 200 -2.29 -9.94 -26.44
CA VAL A 200 -2.97 -9.24 -25.37
C VAL A 200 -3.35 -7.84 -25.85
N ASP A 201 -4.62 -7.48 -25.73
CA ASP A 201 -5.09 -6.12 -25.97
C ASP A 201 -5.16 -5.40 -24.63
N TYR A 202 -4.46 -4.27 -24.49
CA TYR A 202 -4.46 -3.48 -23.27
C TYR A 202 -4.91 -2.04 -23.51
N ALA A 203 -5.47 -1.44 -22.48
CA ALA A 203 -5.99 -0.09 -22.46
C ALA A 203 -5.34 0.72 -21.33
N PHE A 204 -5.04 1.98 -21.63
CA PHE A 204 -4.40 2.93 -20.73
C PHE A 204 -5.10 4.30 -20.83
N ASN A 205 -4.82 5.20 -19.86
CA ASN A 205 -5.43 6.53 -19.75
C ASN A 205 -6.97 6.47 -19.66
N LEU A 206 -7.45 5.62 -18.74
CA LEU A 206 -8.83 5.17 -18.56
C LEU A 206 -9.76 6.28 -18.03
N ALA A 207 -9.26 7.20 -17.20
CA ALA A 207 -10.04 8.29 -16.62
C ALA A 207 -10.27 9.43 -17.61
N GLY A 208 -9.36 9.60 -18.56
CA GLY A 208 -9.39 10.65 -19.56
C GLY A 208 -10.01 10.17 -20.88
N LYS A 209 -9.14 9.88 -21.85
CA LYS A 209 -9.50 9.32 -23.15
C LYS A 209 -8.85 7.95 -23.25
N PRO A 210 -9.61 6.86 -22.98
CA PRO A 210 -9.09 5.51 -23.03
C PRO A 210 -8.48 5.24 -24.41
N LYS A 211 -7.25 4.74 -24.43
CA LYS A 211 -6.55 4.31 -25.63
C LYS A 211 -6.25 2.83 -25.50
N SER A 212 -6.35 2.10 -26.60
CA SER A 212 -5.99 0.68 -26.66
C SER A 212 -4.76 0.44 -27.51
N ARG A 213 -3.99 -0.59 -27.16
CA ARG A 213 -2.87 -1.11 -27.93
C ARG A 213 -2.87 -2.63 -27.85
N ARG A 214 -2.52 -3.25 -28.98
CA ARG A 214 -2.37 -4.70 -29.10
C ARG A 214 -0.91 -5.09 -29.00
N LEU A 215 -0.63 -6.08 -28.17
CA LEU A 215 0.65 -6.77 -28.11
C LEU A 215 0.47 -8.19 -28.66
N VAL A 216 1.10 -8.49 -29.79
CA VAL A 216 1.02 -9.83 -30.39
C VAL A 216 2.01 -10.80 -29.73
N ASP A 217 3.17 -10.29 -29.31
CA ASP A 217 4.20 -11.08 -28.67
C ASP A 217 4.12 -10.97 -27.14
N THR A 218 3.38 -11.91 -26.54
CA THR A 218 3.21 -12.00 -25.09
C THR A 218 4.51 -12.35 -24.35
N SER A 219 5.55 -12.89 -25.04
CA SER A 219 6.81 -13.26 -24.38
C SER A 219 7.60 -12.05 -23.88
N THR A 220 7.34 -10.88 -24.45
CA THR A 220 7.96 -9.61 -24.05
C THR A 220 7.32 -9.00 -22.81
N GLU A 221 6.10 -9.42 -22.44
CA GLU A 221 5.37 -8.89 -21.31
C GLU A 221 5.70 -9.68 -20.04
N LYS A 222 6.61 -9.12 -19.24
CA LYS A 222 7.07 -9.72 -17.97
C LYS A 222 6.49 -9.03 -16.73
N ARG A 223 5.63 -8.04 -16.91
CA ARG A 223 5.01 -7.32 -15.78
C ARG A 223 4.11 -8.24 -14.98
N LEU A 224 4.04 -7.97 -13.69
CA LEU A 224 3.08 -8.60 -12.80
C LEU A 224 1.66 -8.29 -13.29
N TYR A 225 0.80 -9.30 -13.32
CA TYR A 225 -0.60 -9.15 -13.68
C TYR A 225 -1.52 -9.75 -12.62
N PHE A 226 -2.70 -9.15 -12.47
CA PHE A 226 -3.76 -9.69 -11.63
C PHE A 226 -5.01 -10.00 -12.44
N MET A 227 -5.61 -11.15 -12.14
CA MET A 227 -6.89 -11.57 -12.70
C MET A 227 -7.99 -11.57 -11.62
N TRP A 228 -9.23 -11.49 -12.06
CA TRP A 228 -10.38 -11.64 -11.17
C TRP A 228 -10.60 -13.12 -10.86
N THR A 229 -10.47 -13.50 -9.59
CA THR A 229 -10.78 -14.87 -9.12
C THR A 229 -12.23 -15.00 -8.67
N ARG A 230 -12.86 -13.89 -8.29
CA ARG A 230 -14.26 -13.82 -7.83
C ARG A 230 -14.99 -12.69 -8.55
N PRO A 231 -16.28 -12.87 -8.89
CA PRO A 231 -17.09 -11.80 -9.44
C PRO A 231 -17.12 -10.59 -8.51
N SER A 232 -16.87 -9.40 -9.06
CA SER A 232 -16.86 -8.14 -8.31
C SER A 232 -17.54 -7.03 -9.12
N PRO A 233 -18.21 -6.05 -8.50
CA PRO A 233 -18.71 -4.88 -9.21
C PRO A 233 -17.62 -4.15 -10.00
N LEU A 234 -16.38 -4.15 -9.50
CA LEU A 234 -15.23 -3.54 -10.17
C LEU A 234 -14.87 -4.25 -11.49
N GLN A 235 -15.11 -5.55 -11.59
CA GLN A 235 -14.93 -6.30 -12.84
C GLN A 235 -15.86 -5.75 -13.94
N ARG A 236 -17.08 -5.32 -13.59
CA ARG A 236 -17.98 -4.68 -14.55
C ARG A 236 -17.49 -3.30 -14.98
N PHE A 237 -16.78 -2.59 -14.10
CA PHE A 237 -16.14 -1.33 -14.46
C PHE A 237 -14.95 -1.56 -15.41
N ASP A 238 -14.13 -2.58 -15.18
CA ASP A 238 -13.06 -2.97 -16.11
C ASP A 238 -13.63 -3.23 -17.50
N GLN A 239 -14.71 -4.02 -17.59
CA GLN A 239 -15.38 -4.30 -18.86
C GLN A 239 -15.82 -3.02 -19.58
N GLN A 240 -16.48 -2.11 -18.88
CA GLN A 240 -16.96 -0.86 -19.46
C GLN A 240 -15.80 0.04 -19.92
N LEU A 241 -14.71 0.12 -19.16
CA LEU A 241 -13.52 0.91 -19.52
C LEU A 241 -12.82 0.33 -20.75
N LEU A 242 -12.72 -1.00 -20.84
CA LEU A 242 -12.16 -1.70 -21.99
C LEU A 242 -13.01 -1.49 -23.26
N MET A 243 -14.34 -1.58 -23.14
CA MET A 243 -15.24 -1.28 -24.25
C MET A 243 -15.15 0.18 -24.71
N GLN A 244 -15.01 1.14 -23.77
CA GLN A 244 -14.78 2.55 -24.10
C GLN A 244 -13.44 2.78 -24.83
N ALA A 245 -12.44 1.94 -24.57
CA ALA A 245 -11.16 1.94 -25.28
C ALA A 245 -11.21 1.22 -26.64
N GLY A 246 -12.37 0.67 -27.03
CA GLY A 246 -12.55 -0.07 -28.28
C GLY A 246 -12.01 -1.50 -28.24
N VAL A 247 -11.81 -2.08 -27.06
CA VAL A 247 -11.38 -3.48 -26.89
C VAL A 247 -12.61 -4.38 -26.76
N SER A 248 -12.76 -5.35 -27.66
CA SER A 248 -13.83 -6.35 -27.60
C SER A 248 -13.57 -7.41 -26.52
N LEU A 249 -14.61 -7.74 -25.75
CA LEU A 249 -14.59 -8.75 -24.68
C LEU A 249 -15.24 -10.07 -25.11
N ASP A 250 -15.63 -10.18 -26.38
CA ASP A 250 -16.36 -11.32 -26.93
C ASP A 250 -15.50 -12.60 -26.95
N GLY A 251 -16.15 -13.76 -26.91
CA GLY A 251 -15.48 -15.05 -27.11
C GLY A 251 -14.78 -15.61 -25.86
N GLY A 252 -15.17 -15.21 -24.66
CA GLY A 252 -14.61 -15.77 -23.42
C GLY A 252 -13.22 -15.26 -23.09
N ARG A 253 -12.95 -13.99 -23.40
CA ARG A 253 -11.67 -13.36 -23.11
C ARG A 253 -11.55 -13.01 -21.62
N THR A 254 -10.37 -13.27 -21.05
CA THR A 254 -10.08 -13.03 -19.64
C THR A 254 -9.50 -11.63 -19.45
N GLN A 255 -10.04 -10.91 -18.48
CA GLN A 255 -9.56 -9.58 -18.08
C GLN A 255 -8.38 -9.71 -17.11
N LEU A 256 -7.40 -8.86 -17.32
CA LEU A 256 -6.16 -8.78 -16.59
C LEU A 256 -5.90 -7.32 -16.21
N ARG A 257 -5.12 -7.11 -15.15
CA ARG A 257 -4.62 -5.80 -14.77
C ARG A 257 -3.11 -5.86 -14.72
N PHE A 258 -2.44 -5.11 -15.58
CA PHE A 258 -0.99 -5.00 -15.58
C PHE A 258 -0.54 -3.98 -14.54
N ILE A 259 0.41 -4.41 -13.73
CA ILE A 259 1.01 -3.61 -12.68
C ILE A 259 2.32 -3.04 -13.22
N PRO A 260 2.48 -1.71 -13.28
CA PRO A 260 3.75 -1.13 -13.68
C PRO A 260 4.83 -1.42 -12.62
N PRO A 261 6.11 -1.50 -13.03
CA PRO A 261 7.20 -1.81 -12.12
C PRO A 261 7.32 -0.79 -10.97
N GLU A 262 7.00 0.48 -11.23
CA GLU A 262 7.01 1.52 -10.20
C GLU A 262 5.98 1.26 -9.09
N LEU A 263 4.81 0.73 -9.46
CA LEU A 263 3.78 0.33 -8.48
C LEU A 263 4.19 -0.94 -7.75
N GLU A 264 4.82 -1.89 -8.43
CA GLU A 264 5.34 -3.11 -7.80
C GLU A 264 6.36 -2.78 -6.70
N ASP A 265 7.32 -1.90 -6.98
CA ASP A 265 8.33 -1.45 -6.02
C ASP A 265 7.71 -0.74 -4.82
N LEU A 266 6.68 0.09 -5.07
CA LEU A 266 5.92 0.80 -4.03
C LEU A 266 5.16 -0.17 -3.12
N LEU A 267 4.45 -1.14 -3.69
CA LEU A 267 3.69 -2.16 -2.94
C LEU A 267 4.62 -3.04 -2.09
N TYR A 268 5.77 -3.43 -2.64
CA TYR A 268 6.80 -4.17 -1.91
C TYR A 268 7.29 -3.38 -0.69
N THR A 269 7.58 -2.10 -0.89
CA THR A 269 8.03 -1.20 0.18
C THR A 269 7.00 -1.11 1.31
N ILE A 270 5.72 -0.94 0.95
CA ILE A 270 4.61 -0.86 1.90
C ILE A 270 4.44 -2.19 2.65
N GLU A 271 4.54 -3.32 1.96
CA GLU A 271 4.48 -4.67 2.58
C GLU A 271 5.59 -4.87 3.60
N MET A 272 6.83 -4.55 3.23
CA MET A 272 8.00 -4.72 4.10
C MET A 272 7.96 -3.78 5.29
N THR A 273 7.59 -2.52 5.08
CA THR A 273 7.48 -1.54 6.18
C THR A 273 6.44 -1.99 7.20
N HIS A 274 5.30 -2.51 6.73
CA HIS A 274 4.28 -3.08 7.61
C HIS A 274 4.79 -4.34 8.33
N ALA A 275 5.45 -5.26 7.62
CA ALA A 275 6.02 -6.48 8.20
C ALA A 275 7.06 -6.16 9.30
N PHE A 276 7.98 -5.23 9.05
CA PHE A 276 8.97 -4.78 10.04
C PHE A 276 8.31 -4.21 11.28
N SER A 277 7.22 -3.44 11.13
CA SER A 277 6.45 -2.91 12.27
C SER A 277 5.81 -4.00 13.14
N LYS A 278 5.61 -5.20 12.58
CA LYS A 278 5.07 -6.38 13.27
C LYS A 278 6.16 -7.34 13.76
N GLY A 279 7.44 -6.95 13.66
CA GLY A 279 8.58 -7.76 14.09
C GLY A 279 8.93 -8.90 13.13
N ARG A 280 8.54 -8.78 11.86
CA ARG A 280 8.82 -9.77 10.81
C ARG A 280 9.89 -9.19 9.89
N GLU A 281 11.04 -9.85 9.82
CA GLU A 281 12.21 -9.34 9.08
C GLU A 281 12.31 -9.93 7.66
N THR A 282 11.58 -11.02 7.38
CA THR A 282 11.74 -11.81 6.17
C THR A 282 10.45 -11.97 5.38
N VAL A 283 10.56 -12.00 4.04
CA VAL A 283 9.42 -12.15 3.11
C VAL A 283 8.83 -13.57 3.18
N GLN A 284 9.66 -14.55 3.55
CA GLN A 284 9.33 -15.97 3.66
C GLN A 284 8.18 -16.23 4.64
N GLU A 285 8.07 -15.39 5.66
CA GLU A 285 7.05 -15.49 6.70
C GLU A 285 5.69 -14.95 6.24
N ILE A 286 5.61 -14.26 5.10
CA ILE A 286 4.38 -13.63 4.63
C ILE A 286 3.64 -14.61 3.71
N ALA A 287 2.43 -14.99 4.12
CA ALA A 287 1.54 -15.82 3.32
C ALA A 287 0.71 -14.98 2.34
N LYS A 288 0.14 -13.87 2.83
CA LYS A 288 -0.76 -13.02 2.04
C LYS A 288 -0.78 -11.59 2.55
N THR A 289 -0.78 -10.62 1.64
CA THR A 289 -0.88 -9.19 1.96
C THR A 289 -2.05 -8.58 1.19
N VAL A 290 -2.98 -7.96 1.91
CA VAL A 290 -4.14 -7.28 1.37
C VAL A 290 -3.92 -5.78 1.46
N PHE A 291 -3.77 -5.15 0.30
CA PHE A 291 -3.66 -3.72 0.15
C PHE A 291 -5.02 -3.11 -0.15
N GLU A 292 -5.29 -1.96 0.43
CA GLU A 292 -6.46 -1.14 0.09
C GLU A 292 -6.01 0.22 -0.42
N CYS A 293 -6.56 0.60 -1.57
CA CYS A 293 -6.43 1.94 -2.10
C CYS A 293 -7.32 2.89 -1.29
N LYS A 294 -6.71 3.88 -0.65
CA LYS A 294 -7.38 4.97 0.04
C LYS A 294 -7.05 6.32 -0.60
N PRO A 295 -7.97 7.30 -0.54
CA PRO A 295 -7.65 8.67 -0.90
C PRO A 295 -6.62 9.23 0.10
N GLY A 296 -5.56 9.86 -0.39
CA GLY A 296 -4.50 10.42 0.45
C GLY A 296 -3.91 11.69 -0.17
N GLY A 297 -3.92 12.80 0.59
CA GLY A 297 -3.44 14.11 0.13
C GLY A 297 -4.07 14.51 -1.21
N ASP A 298 -3.22 14.75 -2.21
CA ASP A 298 -3.60 15.13 -3.58
C ASP A 298 -3.85 13.94 -4.53
N GLY A 299 -3.91 12.72 -4.03
CA GLY A 299 -4.04 11.53 -4.87
C GLY A 299 -4.56 10.29 -4.13
N PHE A 300 -3.94 9.15 -4.42
CA PHE A 300 -4.27 7.87 -3.83
C PHE A 300 -3.04 7.23 -3.21
N THR A 301 -3.24 6.45 -2.16
CA THR A 301 -2.18 5.68 -1.52
C THR A 301 -2.68 4.27 -1.23
N PHE A 302 -1.76 3.31 -1.21
CA PHE A 302 -2.05 1.96 -0.75
C PHE A 302 -1.66 1.81 0.71
N GLU A 303 -2.53 1.19 1.49
CA GLU A 303 -2.25 0.79 2.86
C GLU A 303 -2.48 -0.71 3.03
N VAL A 304 -1.70 -1.37 3.89
CA VAL A 304 -1.95 -2.76 4.26
C VAL A 304 -3.09 -2.80 5.28
N ILE A 305 -4.18 -3.49 4.95
CA ILE A 305 -5.25 -3.76 5.93
C ILE A 305 -4.97 -5.06 6.68
N ASP A 306 -4.65 -6.11 5.92
CA ASP A 306 -4.48 -7.45 6.45
C ASP A 306 -3.19 -8.05 5.90
N GLN A 307 -2.42 -8.65 6.79
CA GLN A 307 -1.22 -9.39 6.45
C GLN A 307 -1.22 -10.69 7.23
N ARG A 308 -1.32 -11.79 6.49
CA ARG A 308 -1.30 -13.13 7.04
C ARG A 308 0.11 -13.68 6.96
N TYR A 309 0.54 -14.26 8.07
CA TYR A 309 1.85 -14.87 8.18
C TYR A 309 1.73 -16.38 8.16
N ARG A 310 2.78 -17.03 7.69
CA ARG A 310 2.93 -18.47 7.81
C ARG A 310 3.25 -18.83 9.25
N SER A 311 2.70 -19.93 9.73
CA SER A 311 3.18 -20.53 10.97
C SER A 311 4.67 -20.83 10.82
N PRO A 312 5.51 -20.49 11.81
CA PRO A 312 6.90 -20.92 11.80
C PRO A 312 6.92 -22.45 11.71
N LYS A 313 7.73 -22.98 10.80
CA LYS A 313 7.99 -24.42 10.78
C LYS A 313 8.62 -24.79 12.14
N PRO A 314 8.07 -25.76 12.89
CA PRO A 314 8.73 -26.26 14.10
C PRO A 314 10.10 -26.85 13.77
#